data_AF-A0A1F3D4E2-F1
#
_entry.id   AF-A0A1F3D4E2-F1
#
_cell.length_a   1.000
_cell.length_b   1.000
_cell.length_c   1.000
_cell.angle_alpha   90.00
_cell.angle_beta   90.00
_cell.angle_gamma   90.00
#
_symmetry.space_group_name_H-M   'P 1'
#
loop_
_entity.id
_entity.type
_entity.pdbx_description
1 polymer ?
#
loop_
_entity_poly.entity_id
_entity_poly.type
_entity_poly.pdbx_seq_one_letter_code
_entity_poly.pdbx_strand_id
1 'polypeptide(L)' 'MKTFEVVLTKSYKVIIKAEDELKARDFTEFFTSDIKDISSNEEKNKNSFKIENIDCKLNETFEVIEINEKN' A
#
# COMPACT_ATOMS: atom_id res chain seq x y z
N MET A 1 -16.27 -17.64 13.99
CA MET A 1 -14.97 -16.93 13.93
C MET A 1 -14.91 -15.92 15.07
N LYS A 2 -13.71 -15.52 15.48
CA LYS A 2 -13.47 -14.39 16.40
C LYS A 2 -12.95 -13.21 15.60
N THR A 3 -13.20 -11.99 16.08
CA THR A 3 -12.71 -10.75 15.46
C THR A 3 -11.42 -10.33 16.14
N PHE A 4 -10.44 -9.88 15.36
CA PHE A 4 -9.16 -9.38 15.83
C PHE A 4 -8.86 -8.04 15.19
N GLU A 5 -8.30 -7.11 15.96
CA GLU A 5 -7.70 -5.89 15.44
C GLU A 5 -6.22 -6.17 15.17
N VAL A 6 -5.78 -5.88 13.94
CA VAL A 6 -4.41 -6.13 13.50
C VAL A 6 -3.89 -4.83 12.89
N VAL A 7 -2.82 -4.29 13.48
CA VAL A 7 -2.05 -3.18 12.89
C VAL A 7 -0.87 -3.79 12.15
N LEU A 8 -0.72 -3.43 10.87
CA LEU A 8 0.34 -3.93 10.01
C LEU A 8 0.99 -2.76 9.28
N THR A 9 2.31 -2.83 9.13
CA THR A 9 3.10 -1.89 8.31
C THR A 9 3.51 -2.59 7.03
N LYS A 10 3.33 -1.95 5.88
CA LYS A 10 3.79 -2.45 4.58
C LYS A 10 4.73 -1.44 3.96
N SER A 11 5.81 -1.92 3.37
CA SER A 11 6.77 -1.10 2.63
C SER A 11 6.73 -1.50 1.17
N TYR A 12 6.71 -0.51 0.30
CA TYR A 12 6.63 -0.69 -1.14
C TYR A 12 7.66 0.19 -1.84
N LYS A 13 8.15 -0.28 -2.98
CA LYS A 13 8.93 0.54 -3.90
C LYS A 13 8.01 1.01 -5.02
N VAL A 14 7.82 2.32 -5.12
CA VAL A 14 7.06 2.96 -6.20
C VAL A 14 8.04 3.62 -7.15
N ILE A 15 7.84 3.43 -8.45
CA ILE A 15 8.55 4.16 -9.50
C ILE A 15 7.52 5.08 -10.13
N ILE A 16 7.72 6.39 -9.95
CA ILE A 16 6.80 7.42 -10.43
C ILE A 16 7.57 8.43 -11.29
N LYS A 17 6.92 8.95 -12.33
CA LYS A 17 7.38 10.14 -13.06
C LYS A 17 6.66 11.35 -12.47
N ALA A 18 7.43 12.28 -11.91
CA ALA A 18 6.93 13.50 -11.29
C ALA A 18 7.86 14.68 -11.62
N GLU A 19 7.39 15.89 -11.35
CA GLU A 19 8.12 17.13 -11.63
C GLU A 19 9.38 17.25 -10.75
N ASP A 20 9.26 16.85 -9.48
CA ASP A 20 10.32 16.90 -8.49
C ASP A 20 10.10 15.87 -7.37
N GLU A 21 11.05 15.80 -6.44
CA GLU A 21 11.05 14.91 -5.27
C GLU A 21 9.81 15.13 -4.37
N LEU A 22 9.41 16.39 -4.19
CA LEU A 22 8.28 16.75 -3.34
C LEU A 22 6.97 16.25 -3.94
N LYS A 23 6.76 16.45 -5.24
CA LYS A 23 5.61 15.93 -5.98
C LYS A 23 5.60 14.41 -6.03
N ALA A 24 6.76 13.78 -6.22
CA ALA A 24 6.87 12.32 -6.19
C ALA A 24 6.39 11.75 -4.84
N ARG A 25 6.80 12.36 -3.74
CA ARG A 25 6.33 12.03 -2.40
C ARG A 25 4.83 12.27 -2.23
N ASP A 26 4.38 13.51 -2.46
CA ASP A 26 2.99 13.90 -2.24
C ASP A 26 2.02 13.03 -3.05
N PHE A 27 2.35 12.75 -4.31
CA PHE A 27 1.53 11.90 -5.16
C PHE A 27 1.54 10.44 -4.70
N THR A 28 2.67 9.92 -4.25
CA THR A 28 2.72 8.54 -3.74
C THR A 28 1.88 8.43 -2.47
N GLU A 29 2.08 9.33 -1.50
CA GLU A 29 1.30 9.32 -0.26
C GLU A 29 -0.20 9.52 -0.49
N PHE A 30 -0.57 10.39 -1.42
CA PHE A 30 -1.98 10.66 -1.67
C PHE A 30 -2.67 9.57 -2.51
N PHE A 31 -2.02 9.11 -3.59
CA PHE A 31 -2.66 8.21 -4.55
C PHE A 31 -2.43 6.71 -4.26
N THR A 32 -1.57 6.34 -3.30
CA THR A 32 -1.38 4.94 -2.90
C THR A 32 -1.91 4.61 -1.51
N SER A 33 -2.69 5.51 -0.88
CA SER A 33 -3.29 5.26 0.42
C SER A 33 -4.29 4.10 0.41
N ASP A 34 -4.90 3.85 -0.74
CA ASP A 34 -5.92 2.83 -0.92
C ASP A 34 -5.30 1.43 -1.02
N ILE A 35 -5.65 0.57 -0.06
CA ILE A 35 -5.29 -0.85 -0.07
C ILE A 35 -6.57 -1.68 -0.20
N LYS A 36 -6.53 -2.69 -1.06
CA LYS A 36 -7.67 -3.59 -1.31
C LYS A 36 -7.37 -5.00 -0.80
N ASP A 37 -8.43 -5.67 -0.34
CA ASP A 37 -8.41 -7.11 -0.11
C ASP A 37 -8.38 -7.82 -1.48
N ILE A 38 -7.26 -8.48 -1.77
CA ILE A 38 -7.06 -9.22 -3.02
C ILE A 38 -7.45 -10.70 -2.90
N SER A 39 -7.88 -11.16 -1.72
CA SER A 39 -8.26 -12.55 -1.54
C SER A 39 -9.57 -12.87 -2.25
N SER A 40 -9.55 -13.98 -2.99
CA SER A 40 -10.71 -14.55 -3.65
C SER A 40 -11.67 -15.18 -2.63
N ASN A 41 -12.92 -15.39 -3.04
CA ASN A 41 -13.88 -16.12 -2.21
C ASN A 41 -13.44 -17.56 -1.93
N GLU A 42 -12.70 -18.18 -2.86
CA GLU A 42 -12.15 -19.52 -2.66
C GLU A 42 -11.11 -19.53 -1.53
N GLU A 43 -10.18 -18.56 -1.52
CA GLU A 43 -9.17 -18.44 -0.46
C GLU A 43 -9.77 -18.13 0.90
N LYS A 44 -10.80 -17.28 0.95
CA LYS A 44 -11.55 -16.95 2.17
C LYS A 44 -12.20 -18.21 2.77
N ASN A 45 -12.86 -19.00 1.93
CA ASN A 45 -13.51 -20.25 2.35
C ASN A 45 -12.48 -21.30 2.77
N LYS A 46 -11.44 -21.52 1.96
CA LYS A 46 -10.39 -22.52 2.21
C LYS A 46 -9.67 -22.28 3.54
N ASN A 47 -9.40 -21.02 3.88
CA ASN A 47 -8.65 -20.66 5.07
C ASN A 47 -9.54 -20.19 6.25
N SER A 48 -10.87 -20.22 6.08
CA SER A 48 -11.85 -19.80 7.10
C SER A 48 -11.58 -18.40 7.70
N PHE A 49 -11.23 -17.44 6.84
CA PHE A 49 -11.04 -16.04 7.23
C PHE A 49 -11.82 -15.09 6.31
N LYS A 50 -11.99 -13.85 6.78
CA LYS A 50 -12.58 -12.75 6.02
C LYS A 50 -11.99 -11.44 6.50
N ILE A 51 -11.62 -10.57 5.56
CA ILE A 51 -11.27 -9.18 5.85
C ILE A 51 -12.57 -8.38 5.73
N GLU A 52 -12.99 -7.74 6.81
CA GLU A 52 -14.23 -6.95 6.85
C GLU A 52 -14.01 -5.51 6.37
N ASN A 53 -12.87 -4.92 6.72
CA ASN A 53 -12.49 -3.57 6.34
C ASN A 53 -10.96 -3.44 6.30
N ILE A 54 -10.46 -2.52 5.47
CA ILE A 54 -9.07 -2.09 5.48
C ILE A 54 -9.08 -0.58 5.63
N ASP A 55 -8.44 -0.07 6.67
CA ASP A 55 -8.31 1.35 6.96
C ASP A 55 -6.83 1.72 7.07
N CYS A 56 -6.38 2.64 6.22
CA CYS A 56 -4.98 3.04 6.17
C CYS A 56 -4.70 4.05 7.30
N LYS A 57 -3.96 3.60 8.33
CA LYS A 57 -3.61 4.44 9.48
C LYS A 57 -2.33 5.25 9.30
N LEU A 58 -1.43 4.79 8.43
CA LEU A 58 -0.15 5.42 8.13
C LEU A 58 0.18 5.19 6.66
N ASN A 59 0.38 6.27 5.90
CA ASN A 59 0.89 6.21 4.54
C ASN A 59 1.92 7.33 4.35
N GLU A 60 3.19 6.98 4.55
CA GLU A 60 4.30 7.92 4.50
C GLU A 60 5.39 7.38 3.58
N THR A 61 5.96 8.24 2.74
CA THR A 61 7.11 7.90 1.91
C THR A 61 8.37 8.01 2.75
N PHE A 62 9.09 6.89 2.86
CA PHE A 62 10.31 6.84 3.66
C PHE A 62 11.53 7.44 2.94
N GLU A 63 11.63 7.25 1.62
CA GLU A 63 12.77 7.69 0.82
C GLU A 63 12.34 7.97 -0.62
N VAL A 64 12.88 9.05 -1.20
CA VAL A 64 12.73 9.35 -2.62
C VAL A 64 14.11 9.42 -3.24
N ILE A 65 14.37 8.57 -4.24
CA ILE A 65 15.63 8.52 -4.97
C ILE A 65 15.34 8.86 -6.43
N GLU A 66 16.05 9.86 -6.97
CA GLU A 66 16.03 10.15 -8.40
C GLU A 66 16.69 8.99 -9.17
N ILE A 67 15.95 8.37 -10.09
CA ILE A 67 16.45 7.28 -10.92
C ILE A 67 16.82 7.86 -12.29
N ASN A 68 18.13 8.02 -12.55
CA ASN A 68 18.61 8.30 -13.90
C ASN A 68 18.48 7.04 -14.75
N GLU A 69 17.68 7.08 -15.82
CA GLU A 69 17.68 6.02 -16.83
C GLU A 69 19.09 5.93 -17.42
N LYS A 70 19.85 4.89 -17.05
CA LYS A 70 21.07 4.54 -17.78
C LYS A 70 20.65 3.98 -19.14
N ASN A 71 21.00 4.71 -20.21
CA ASN A 71 21.00 4.18 -21.56
C ASN A 71 21.92 2.96 -21.69
#